data_AF-A0A379IEK9-F1
#
_entry.id   AF-A0A379IEK9-F1
#
_cell.length_a   1.000
_cell.length_b   1.000
_cell.length_c   1.000
_cell.angle_alpha   90.00
_cell.angle_beta   90.00
_cell.angle_gamma   90.00
#
_symmetry.space_group_name_H-M   'P 1'
#
loop_
_entity.id
_entity.type
_entity.pdbx_description
1 polymer ?
#
loop_
_entity_poly.entity_id
_entity_poly.type
_entity_poly.pdbx_seq_one_letter_code
_entity_poly.pdbx_strand_id
1 'polypeptide(L)'
;MSRAIVLWGIGVFCLTLLLELPATFVARQLPWPSGWQPGGVTGSLWTGRAARVGALGPVDWTLRPWAVQVNLGFQQRIWALQIRGWPWNWQAQLAPQAVSALPVPMFVLDGRWEGRLQVNGAGTGCRHADGELLGHDLAMLSPWRVKLGTTRIELQCREGLRLLADLQLAGEHHFKVQADPQRLQVDGQVEPGAAVTPLLVQARWLQPAAHSFSKVQPL
;
A
#
# COMPACT_ATOMS: atom_id res chain seq x y z
N MET A 1 -6.89 46.93 -23.10
CA MET A 1 -5.86 46.07 -22.47
C MET A 1 -5.36 45.08 -23.50
N SER A 2 -4.04 44.95 -23.69
CA SER A 2 -3.48 44.01 -24.66
C SER A 2 -3.76 42.56 -24.23
N ARG A 3 -4.27 41.72 -25.14
CA ARG A 3 -4.59 40.30 -24.88
C ARG A 3 -3.36 39.55 -24.34
N ALA A 4 -2.15 39.98 -24.70
CA ALA A 4 -0.90 39.42 -24.21
C ALA A 4 -0.70 39.61 -22.70
N ILE A 5 -1.07 40.77 -22.14
CA ILE A 5 -0.95 41.05 -20.70
C ILE A 5 -1.95 40.19 -19.91
N VAL A 6 -3.16 40.02 -20.45
CA VAL A 6 -4.18 39.15 -19.83
C VAL A 6 -3.74 37.68 -19.85
N LEU A 7 -3.24 37.19 -21.00
CA LEU A 7 -2.72 35.83 -21.11
C LEU A 7 -1.53 35.58 -20.20
N TRP A 8 -0.63 36.56 -20.09
CA TRP A 8 0.52 36.47 -19.18
C TRP A 8 0.09 36.45 -17.72
N GLY A 9 -0.84 37.33 -17.33
CA GLY A 9 -1.41 37.34 -15.98
C GLY A 9 -2.12 36.04 -15.61
N ILE A 10 -2.90 35.46 -16.55
CA ILE A 10 -3.51 34.14 -16.38
C ILE A 10 -2.43 33.07 -16.22
N GLY A 11 -1.39 33.08 -17.05
CA GLY A 11 -0.30 32.11 -16.99
C GLY A 11 0.43 32.12 -15.65
N VAL A 12 0.79 33.30 -15.15
CA VAL A 12 1.44 33.45 -13.82
C VAL A 12 0.49 32.97 -12.72
N PHE A 13 -0.79 33.36 -12.77
CA PHE A 13 -1.78 32.93 -11.79
C PHE A 13 -1.93 31.41 -11.75
N CYS A 14 -2.08 30.76 -12.91
CA CYS A 14 -2.16 29.31 -13.02
C CYS A 14 -0.89 28.61 -12.51
N LEU A 15 0.30 29.15 -12.81
CA LEU A 15 1.56 28.59 -12.35
C LEU A 15 1.68 28.69 -10.82
N THR A 16 1.35 29.84 -10.23
CA THR A 16 1.35 30.02 -8.78
C THR A 16 0.37 29.09 -8.11
N LEU A 17 -0.85 28.94 -8.66
CA LEU A 17 -1.81 27.97 -8.16
C LEU A 17 -1.31 26.53 -8.22
N LEU A 18 -0.56 26.15 -9.26
CA LEU A 18 0.01 24.81 -9.39
C LEU A 18 1.13 24.56 -8.36
N LEU A 19 1.95 25.58 -8.10
CA LEU A 19 3.07 25.48 -7.15
C LEU A 19 2.60 25.51 -5.69
N GLU A 20 1.59 26.29 -5.37
CA GLU A 20 1.08 26.47 -3.99
C GLU A 20 -0.21 25.67 -3.72
N LEU A 21 -0.53 24.69 -4.58
CA LEU A 21 -1.80 23.98 -4.49
C LEU A 21 -1.94 23.26 -3.14
N PRO A 22 -2.92 23.62 -2.28
CA PRO A 22 -3.07 22.98 -0.98
C PRO A 22 -3.44 21.51 -1.14
N ALA A 23 -2.74 20.63 -0.42
CA ALA A 23 -3.02 19.19 -0.48
C ALA A 23 -4.46 18.86 -0.06
N THR A 24 -5.00 19.62 0.89
CA THR A 24 -6.37 19.49 1.38
C THR A 24 -7.42 19.71 0.30
N PHE A 25 -7.16 20.64 -0.63
CA PHE A 25 -8.06 20.95 -1.73
C PHE A 25 -8.11 19.80 -2.74
N VAL A 26 -6.93 19.28 -3.11
CA VAL A 26 -6.80 18.13 -4.02
C VAL A 26 -7.44 16.88 -3.41
N ALA A 27 -7.13 16.61 -2.13
CA ALA A 27 -7.67 15.48 -1.40
C ALA A 27 -9.20 15.50 -1.30
N ARG A 28 -9.86 16.66 -1.29
CA ARG A 28 -11.33 16.72 -1.26
C ARG A 28 -12.00 16.46 -2.60
N GLN A 29 -11.29 16.71 -3.71
CA GLN A 29 -11.86 16.57 -5.06
C GLN A 29 -11.67 15.18 -5.66
N LEU A 30 -10.74 14.38 -5.13
CA LEU A 30 -10.53 13.00 -5.58
C LEU A 30 -11.65 12.09 -5.07
N PRO A 31 -12.24 11.23 -5.95
CA PRO A 31 -13.16 10.21 -5.51
C PRO A 31 -12.38 9.09 -4.80
N TRP A 32 -12.35 9.15 -3.47
CA TRP A 32 -11.69 8.11 -2.67
C TRP A 32 -12.57 6.86 -2.59
N PRO A 33 -11.96 5.66 -2.65
CA PRO A 33 -12.64 4.43 -2.26
C PRO A 33 -13.17 4.52 -0.83
N SER A 34 -14.22 3.76 -0.52
CA SER A 34 -14.80 3.73 0.82
C SER A 34 -13.74 3.37 1.86
N GLY A 35 -13.64 4.19 2.91
CA GLY A 35 -12.65 4.00 3.98
C GLY A 35 -11.24 4.52 3.67
N TRP A 36 -10.93 4.99 2.46
CA TRP A 36 -9.60 5.50 2.08
C TRP A 36 -9.45 7.02 2.16
N GLN A 37 -10.49 7.73 2.60
CA GLN A 37 -10.46 9.19 2.69
C GLN A 37 -9.34 9.66 3.64
N PRO A 38 -8.42 10.54 3.18
CA PRO A 38 -7.31 10.99 3.99
C PRO A 38 -7.78 11.95 5.09
N GLY A 39 -7.32 11.72 6.32
CA GLY A 39 -7.61 12.53 7.50
C GLY A 39 -6.37 13.31 7.96
N GLY A 40 -6.59 14.53 8.47
CA GLY A 40 -5.51 15.38 8.99
C GLY A 40 -4.48 15.77 7.94
N VAL A 41 -4.94 16.07 6.72
CA VAL A 41 -4.08 16.49 5.60
C VAL A 41 -3.54 17.90 5.85
N THR A 42 -2.23 18.08 5.74
CA THR A 42 -1.52 19.35 5.89
C THR A 42 -0.44 19.50 4.83
N GLY A 43 -0.10 20.75 4.47
CA GLY A 43 0.91 21.06 3.46
C GLY A 43 0.36 21.25 2.04
N SER A 44 1.26 21.17 1.06
CA SER A 44 0.99 21.37 -0.37
C SER A 44 0.96 20.03 -1.12
N LEU A 45 0.50 20.07 -2.37
CA LEU A 45 0.59 18.93 -3.28
C LEU A 45 2.03 18.38 -3.36
N TRP A 46 3.02 19.28 -3.38
CA TRP A 46 4.43 18.91 -3.50
C TRP A 46 5.01 18.35 -2.22
N THR A 47 4.70 18.95 -1.08
CA THR A 47 5.23 18.52 0.22
C THR A 47 4.14 18.59 1.26
N GLY A 48 3.80 17.45 1.83
CA GLY A 48 2.69 17.39 2.77
C GLY A 48 2.66 16.09 3.58
N ARG A 49 1.69 16.07 4.48
CA ARG A 49 1.45 14.97 5.41
C ARG A 49 -0.04 14.72 5.52
N ALA A 50 -0.44 13.47 5.67
CA ALA A 50 -1.75 13.05 6.13
C ALA A 50 -1.56 12.26 7.42
N ALA A 51 -2.35 12.56 8.45
CA ALA A 51 -2.33 11.79 9.69
C ALA A 51 -2.75 10.34 9.47
N ARG A 52 -3.69 10.10 8.53
CA ARG A 52 -4.17 8.78 8.16
C ARG A 52 -4.73 8.75 6.74
N VAL A 53 -4.61 7.62 6.07
CA VAL A 53 -5.24 7.30 4.77
C VAL A 53 -5.67 5.84 4.87
N GLY A 54 -6.95 5.59 5.14
CA GLY A 54 -7.46 4.25 5.45
C GLY A 54 -6.79 3.62 6.67
N ALA A 55 -6.12 2.49 6.45
CA ALA A 55 -5.35 1.76 7.46
C ALA A 55 -3.88 2.21 7.55
N LEU A 56 -3.45 3.12 6.68
CA LEU A 56 -2.10 3.67 6.65
C LEU A 56 -2.06 4.98 7.43
N GLY A 57 -1.02 5.23 8.22
CA GLY A 57 -0.88 6.50 8.94
C GLY A 57 0.28 6.49 9.92
N PRO A 58 1.08 7.57 10.01
CA PRO A 58 1.07 8.78 9.19
C PRO A 58 1.59 8.53 7.77
N VAL A 59 1.16 9.37 6.82
CA VAL A 59 1.65 9.34 5.43
C VAL A 59 2.27 10.68 5.10
N ASP A 60 3.57 10.70 4.86
CA ASP A 60 4.35 11.86 4.43
C ASP A 60 4.70 11.72 2.95
N TRP A 61 4.62 12.79 2.17
CA TRP A 61 5.06 12.78 0.78
C TRP A 61 5.90 14.00 0.41
N THR A 62 6.78 13.79 -0.55
CA THR A 62 7.59 14.81 -1.21
C THR A 62 7.64 14.47 -2.69
N LEU A 63 6.98 15.29 -3.50
CA LEU A 63 6.97 15.25 -4.95
C LEU A 63 7.99 16.25 -5.49
N ARG A 64 8.87 15.78 -6.34
CA ARG A 64 9.78 16.54 -7.19
C ARG A 64 9.48 16.16 -8.64
N PRO A 65 9.78 17.00 -9.64
CA PRO A 65 9.37 16.74 -11.02
C PRO A 65 9.82 15.38 -11.59
N TRP A 66 10.93 14.81 -11.10
CA TRP A 66 11.47 13.50 -11.51
C TRP A 66 11.62 12.51 -10.35
N ALA A 67 11.13 12.84 -9.16
CA ALA A 67 11.27 11.96 -8.00
C ALA A 67 10.10 12.12 -7.02
N VAL A 68 9.57 11.01 -6.55
CA VAL A 68 8.52 10.95 -5.54
C VAL A 68 9.06 10.18 -4.35
N GLN A 69 8.91 10.72 -3.16
CA GLN A 69 9.19 10.01 -1.93
C GLN A 69 7.93 10.02 -1.07
N VAL A 70 7.50 8.85 -0.63
CA VAL A 70 6.35 8.68 0.26
C VAL A 70 6.80 7.80 1.43
N ASN A 71 6.62 8.29 2.65
CA ASN A 71 6.80 7.49 3.85
C ASN A 71 5.40 7.20 4.41
N LEU A 72 5.05 5.92 4.52
CA LEU A 72 3.75 5.48 4.99
C LEU A 72 3.91 4.62 6.25
N GLY A 73 3.19 4.99 7.30
CA GLY A 73 3.07 4.23 8.52
C GLY A 73 2.12 3.05 8.32
N PHE A 74 2.61 1.83 8.55
CA PHE A 74 1.80 0.62 8.54
C PHE A 74 2.43 -0.39 9.49
N GLN A 75 1.60 -0.97 10.38
CA GLN A 75 2.04 -2.02 11.32
C GLN A 75 3.23 -1.61 12.19
N GLN A 76 3.12 -0.43 12.84
CA GLN A 76 4.14 0.15 13.72
C GLN A 76 5.50 0.40 13.04
N ARG A 77 5.54 0.39 11.71
CA ARG A 77 6.74 0.62 10.91
C ARG A 77 6.50 1.69 9.87
N ILE A 78 7.56 2.40 9.54
CA ILE A 78 7.57 3.33 8.41
C ILE A 78 8.08 2.57 7.18
N TRP A 79 7.27 2.58 6.14
CA TRP A 79 7.60 2.07 4.82
C TRP A 79 7.97 3.24 3.93
N ALA A 80 9.18 3.21 3.37
CA ALA A 80 9.63 4.22 2.44
C ALA A 80 9.45 3.73 1.01
N LEU A 81 8.60 4.43 0.28
CA LEU A 81 8.42 4.31 -1.16
C LEU A 81 9.19 5.45 -1.84
N GLN A 82 10.20 5.11 -2.63
CA GLN A 82 10.94 6.08 -3.45
C GLN A 82 10.75 5.74 -4.92
N ILE A 83 10.30 6.71 -5.71
CA ILE A 83 10.17 6.60 -7.16
C ILE A 83 11.09 7.63 -7.79
N ARG A 84 11.99 7.24 -8.68
CA ARG A 84 12.92 8.13 -9.40
C ARG A 84 12.77 7.96 -10.90
N GLY A 85 12.99 9.00 -11.70
CA GLY A 85 12.92 8.93 -13.17
C GLY A 85 11.50 8.93 -13.75
N TRP A 86 10.50 9.29 -12.93
CA TRP A 86 9.11 9.41 -13.36
C TRP A 86 8.91 10.54 -14.37
N PRO A 87 8.09 10.38 -15.43
CA PRO A 87 7.31 9.20 -15.81
C PRO A 87 7.99 8.26 -16.84
N TRP A 88 9.15 8.58 -17.42
CA TRP A 88 9.64 7.83 -18.60
C TRP A 88 10.40 6.55 -18.29
N ASN A 89 11.35 6.58 -17.36
CA ASN A 89 12.16 5.42 -16.98
C ASN A 89 12.22 5.39 -15.46
N TRP A 90 11.09 5.04 -14.86
CA TRP A 90 10.95 5.14 -13.43
C TRP A 90 11.44 3.88 -12.72
N GLN A 91 12.03 4.07 -11.55
CA GLN A 91 12.42 3.04 -10.60
C GLN A 91 11.71 3.34 -9.29
N ALA A 92 10.80 2.45 -8.89
CA ALA A 92 10.12 2.46 -7.61
C ALA A 92 10.80 1.46 -6.67
N GLN A 93 11.07 1.87 -5.44
CA GLN A 93 11.66 1.03 -4.40
C GLN A 93 10.82 1.15 -3.13
N LEU A 94 10.44 0.01 -2.58
CA LEU A 94 9.72 -0.11 -1.32
C LEU A 94 10.59 -0.89 -0.33
N ALA A 95 10.89 -0.27 0.81
CA ALA A 95 11.65 -0.91 1.88
C ALA A 95 11.13 -0.51 3.26
N PRO A 96 11.17 -1.42 4.25
CA PRO A 96 10.93 -1.06 5.65
C PRO A 96 12.12 -0.22 6.15
N GLN A 97 11.86 0.88 6.85
CA GLN A 97 12.93 1.73 7.42
C GLN A 97 13.15 1.47 8.91
N ALA A 98 12.21 1.90 9.75
CA ALA A 98 12.34 1.82 11.19
C ALA A 98 10.98 1.56 11.85
N VAL A 99 11.02 0.87 12.99
CA VAL A 99 9.89 0.81 13.92
C VAL A 99 9.71 2.21 14.49
N SER A 100 8.52 2.76 14.35
CA SER A 100 8.16 4.06 14.90
C SER A 100 6.98 3.87 15.83
N ALA A 101 6.95 4.60 16.94
CA ALA A 101 5.81 4.63 17.86
C ALA A 101 4.63 5.33 17.17
N LEU A 102 3.96 4.59 16.28
CA LEU A 102 2.79 5.04 15.56
C LEU A 102 1.54 4.76 16.40
N PRO A 103 0.49 5.60 16.32
CA PRO A 103 -0.78 5.35 16.99
C PRO A 103 -1.30 3.95 16.62
N VAL A 104 -1.78 3.21 17.61
CA VAL A 104 -2.20 1.82 17.44
C VAL A 104 -3.43 1.78 16.51
N PRO A 105 -3.32 1.18 15.31
CA PRO A 105 -4.47 0.98 14.44
C PRO A 105 -5.45 -0.03 15.05
N MET A 106 -6.69 -0.09 14.54
CA MET A 106 -7.67 -1.10 14.98
C MET A 106 -7.16 -2.54 14.78
N PHE A 107 -6.36 -2.76 13.73
CA PHE A 107 -5.73 -4.04 13.41
C PHE A 107 -4.22 -3.90 13.51
N VAL A 108 -3.63 -4.54 14.52
CA VAL A 108 -2.19 -4.59 14.72
C VAL A 108 -1.69 -5.95 14.26
N LEU A 109 -0.82 -5.94 13.28
CA LEU A 109 0.03 -7.03 12.84
C LEU A 109 1.43 -6.73 13.35
N ASP A 110 1.95 -7.62 14.18
CA ASP A 110 3.33 -7.60 14.63
C ASP A 110 4.16 -8.57 13.79
N GLY A 111 5.47 -8.37 13.82
CA GLY A 111 6.46 -9.23 13.18
C GLY A 111 7.66 -8.47 12.61
N ARG A 112 8.64 -9.23 12.13
CA ARG A 112 9.90 -8.72 11.56
C ARG A 112 9.84 -8.76 10.05
N TRP A 113 9.99 -7.61 9.42
CA TRP A 113 10.01 -7.48 7.96
C TRP A 113 11.43 -7.20 7.48
N GLU A 114 11.89 -7.98 6.52
CA GLU A 114 13.23 -7.91 5.93
C GLU A 114 13.14 -7.94 4.41
N GLY A 115 14.18 -7.41 3.74
CA GLY A 115 14.24 -7.34 2.29
C GLY A 115 13.78 -6.00 1.71
N ARG A 116 13.55 -5.99 0.39
CA ARG A 116 13.16 -4.81 -0.38
C ARG A 116 12.52 -5.24 -1.69
N LEU A 117 11.53 -4.48 -2.13
CA LEU A 117 10.96 -4.61 -3.47
C LEU A 117 11.43 -3.47 -4.35
N GLN A 118 11.83 -3.78 -5.57
CA GLN A 118 12.17 -2.80 -6.58
C GLN A 118 11.39 -3.09 -7.86
N VAL A 119 10.89 -2.04 -8.49
CA VAL A 119 10.11 -2.11 -9.72
C VAL A 119 10.63 -1.06 -10.69
N ASN A 120 10.98 -1.47 -11.90
CA ASN A 120 11.37 -0.58 -12.98
C ASN A 120 10.28 -0.55 -14.05
N GLY A 121 9.98 0.63 -14.58
CA GLY A 121 8.90 0.80 -15.54
C GLY A 121 9.03 2.05 -16.40
N ALA A 122 8.03 2.25 -17.25
CA ALA A 122 7.95 3.39 -18.15
C ALA A 122 6.49 3.78 -18.41
N GLY A 123 6.19 5.07 -18.35
CA GLY A 123 4.81 5.57 -18.35
C GLY A 123 4.03 4.97 -17.18
N THR A 124 2.92 4.32 -17.48
CA THR A 124 2.10 3.57 -16.50
C THR A 124 2.44 2.07 -16.42
N GLY A 125 3.36 1.59 -17.26
CA GLY A 125 3.68 0.17 -17.38
C GLY A 125 4.84 -0.27 -16.49
N CYS A 126 4.72 -1.46 -15.89
CA CYS A 126 5.87 -2.14 -15.29
C CYS A 126 6.65 -2.91 -16.35
N ARG A 127 7.99 -2.84 -16.30
CA ARG A 127 8.90 -3.61 -17.15
C ARG A 127 9.60 -4.74 -16.40
N HIS A 128 10.01 -4.48 -15.17
CA HIS A 128 10.78 -5.42 -14.36
C HIS A 128 10.48 -5.22 -12.89
N ALA A 129 10.45 -6.29 -12.12
CA ALA A 129 10.35 -6.24 -10.67
C ALA A 129 11.31 -7.27 -10.07
N ASP A 130 11.99 -6.85 -9.00
CA ASP A 130 13.03 -7.61 -8.33
C ASP A 130 12.92 -7.49 -6.83
N GLY A 131 13.50 -8.49 -6.17
CA GLY A 131 13.56 -8.57 -4.72
C GLY A 131 12.31 -9.18 -4.12
N GLU A 132 12.36 -9.31 -2.80
CA GLU A 132 11.33 -9.92 -1.99
C GLU A 132 11.24 -9.20 -0.65
N LEU A 133 10.08 -9.29 -0.01
CA LEU A 133 9.90 -8.95 1.38
C LEU A 133 9.55 -10.21 2.16
N LEU A 134 10.32 -10.47 3.20
CA LEU A 134 10.14 -11.59 4.11
C LEU A 134 9.58 -11.06 5.42
N GLY A 135 8.42 -11.56 5.84
CA GLY A 135 7.87 -11.33 7.17
C GLY A 135 8.08 -12.58 8.03
N HIS A 136 8.68 -12.41 9.20
CA HIS A 136 8.91 -13.46 10.18
C HIS A 136 8.10 -13.18 11.44
N ASP A 137 7.65 -14.26 12.10
CA ASP A 137 6.92 -14.22 13.36
C ASP A 137 5.68 -13.32 13.30
N LEU A 138 4.99 -13.32 12.17
CA LEU A 138 3.80 -12.52 11.96
C LEU A 138 2.70 -12.96 12.92
N ALA A 139 2.10 -12.00 13.60
CA ALA A 139 0.97 -12.23 14.49
C ALA A 139 -0.01 -11.07 14.42
N MET A 140 -1.29 -11.38 14.25
CA MET A 140 -2.34 -10.41 14.51
C MET A 140 -2.45 -10.28 16.03
N LEU A 141 -2.27 -9.08 16.56
CA LEU A 141 -2.40 -8.78 17.99
C LEU A 141 -3.79 -8.24 18.35
N SER A 142 -4.44 -7.54 17.41
CA SER A 142 -5.79 -6.99 17.59
C SER A 142 -6.66 -7.19 16.35
N PRO A 143 -7.96 -7.47 16.53
CA PRO A 143 -8.66 -7.66 17.82
C PRO A 143 -8.48 -9.08 18.41
N TRP A 144 -7.92 -10.03 17.65
CA TRP A 144 -7.60 -11.38 18.13
C TRP A 144 -6.10 -11.63 18.07
N ARG A 145 -5.56 -12.29 19.11
CA ARG A 145 -4.16 -12.74 19.14
C ARG A 145 -4.04 -14.06 18.36
N VAL A 146 -3.70 -13.97 17.08
CA VAL A 146 -3.55 -15.13 16.18
C VAL A 146 -2.18 -15.09 15.53
N LYS A 147 -1.41 -16.17 15.67
CA LYS A 147 -0.14 -16.34 14.96
C LYS A 147 -0.41 -16.60 13.48
N LEU A 148 0.29 -15.90 12.60
CA LEU A 148 0.20 -16.03 11.15
C LEU A 148 1.46 -16.67 10.54
N GLY A 149 2.58 -16.70 11.29
CA GLY A 149 3.79 -17.40 10.88
C GLY A 149 4.71 -16.56 10.01
N THR A 150 5.10 -17.09 8.86
CA THR A 150 6.04 -16.42 7.93
C THR A 150 5.35 -16.04 6.65
N THR A 151 5.71 -14.91 6.06
CA THR A 151 5.24 -14.52 4.73
C THR A 151 6.38 -14.15 3.79
N ARG A 152 6.16 -14.37 2.50
CA ARG A 152 7.02 -13.93 1.42
C ARG A 152 6.18 -13.14 0.43
N ILE A 153 6.58 -11.90 0.16
CA ILE A 153 5.93 -11.02 -0.81
C ILE A 153 6.89 -10.75 -1.96
N GLU A 154 6.42 -10.95 -3.18
CA GLU A 154 7.14 -10.68 -4.42
C GLU A 154 6.27 -9.88 -5.38
N LEU A 155 6.91 -9.16 -6.30
CA LEU A 155 6.25 -8.46 -7.40
C LEU A 155 6.68 -9.07 -8.73
N GLN A 156 5.73 -9.19 -9.66
CA GLN A 156 5.98 -9.69 -11.01
C GLN A 156 5.39 -8.76 -12.06
N CYS A 157 6.08 -8.62 -13.19
CA CYS A 157 5.68 -7.74 -14.29
C CYS A 157 5.51 -8.50 -15.60
N ARG A 158 4.53 -9.42 -15.64
CA ARG A 158 4.22 -10.21 -16.86
C ARG A 158 3.17 -9.52 -17.73
N GLU A 159 2.00 -9.21 -17.15
CA GLU A 159 0.87 -8.57 -17.83
C GLU A 159 0.41 -7.35 -17.02
N GLY A 160 1.39 -6.52 -16.63
CA GLY A 160 1.20 -5.49 -15.61
C GLY A 160 1.74 -5.93 -14.25
N LEU A 161 1.57 -5.04 -13.26
CA LEU A 161 2.07 -5.27 -11.91
C LEU A 161 1.20 -6.31 -11.20
N ARG A 162 1.78 -7.44 -10.83
CA ARG A 162 1.16 -8.46 -9.98
C ARG A 162 1.91 -8.56 -8.67
N LEU A 163 1.19 -8.56 -7.57
CA LEU A 163 1.68 -8.86 -6.24
C LEU A 163 1.36 -10.31 -5.91
N LEU A 164 2.36 -11.03 -5.46
CA LEU A 164 2.25 -12.39 -4.95
C LEU A 164 2.66 -12.37 -3.50
N ALA A 165 1.82 -12.90 -2.62
CA ALA A 165 2.18 -13.14 -1.23
C ALA A 165 1.86 -14.58 -0.86
N ASP A 166 2.80 -15.24 -0.19
CA ASP A 166 2.64 -16.55 0.39
C ASP A 166 2.75 -16.40 1.91
N LEU A 167 1.72 -16.77 2.66
CA LEU A 167 1.66 -16.70 4.12
C LEU A 167 1.45 -18.11 4.67
N GLN A 168 2.34 -18.55 5.55
CA GLN A 168 2.30 -19.91 6.08
C GLN A 168 2.65 -19.96 7.56
N LEU A 169 1.94 -20.82 8.28
CA LEU A 169 2.28 -21.26 9.62
C LEU A 169 2.22 -22.79 9.64
N ALA A 170 3.39 -23.41 9.84
CA ALA A 170 3.54 -24.86 9.79
C ALA A 170 2.59 -25.55 10.78
N GLY A 171 1.82 -26.53 10.30
CA GLY A 171 0.82 -27.25 11.10
C GLY A 171 -0.46 -26.47 11.39
N GLU A 172 -0.65 -25.28 10.80
CA GLU A 172 -1.90 -24.52 10.95
C GLU A 172 -2.50 -24.08 9.61
N HIS A 173 -1.79 -23.32 8.78
CA HIS A 173 -2.38 -22.76 7.57
C HIS A 173 -1.36 -22.36 6.51
N HIS A 174 -1.83 -22.34 5.26
CA HIS A 174 -1.10 -21.85 4.10
C HIS A 174 -2.04 -21.04 3.19
N PHE A 175 -1.73 -19.77 2.99
CA PHE A 175 -2.48 -18.85 2.15
C PHE A 175 -1.60 -18.30 1.03
N LYS A 176 -2.16 -18.22 -0.17
CA LYS A 176 -1.57 -17.56 -1.33
C LYS A 176 -2.48 -16.42 -1.76
N VAL A 177 -1.91 -15.22 -1.81
CA VAL A 177 -2.57 -14.01 -2.26
C VAL A 177 -1.95 -13.60 -3.58
N GLN A 178 -2.79 -13.37 -4.58
CA GLN A 178 -2.39 -12.79 -5.86
C GLN A 178 -3.24 -11.55 -6.08
N ALA A 179 -2.60 -10.41 -6.29
CA ALA A 179 -3.30 -9.16 -6.54
C ALA A 179 -2.75 -8.48 -7.80
N ASP A 180 -3.64 -8.04 -8.68
CA ASP A 180 -3.36 -7.11 -9.76
C ASP A 180 -4.23 -5.86 -9.56
N PRO A 181 -4.10 -4.77 -10.36
CA PRO A 181 -4.86 -3.55 -10.14
C PRO A 181 -6.39 -3.69 -10.23
N GLN A 182 -6.92 -4.79 -10.76
CA GLN A 182 -8.35 -5.02 -10.97
C GLN A 182 -8.91 -6.13 -10.09
N ARG A 183 -8.07 -7.07 -9.65
CA ARG A 183 -8.50 -8.31 -9.02
C ARG A 183 -7.58 -8.70 -7.87
N LEU A 184 -8.20 -9.13 -6.78
CA LEU A 184 -7.57 -9.81 -5.66
C LEU A 184 -8.05 -11.26 -5.63
N GLN A 185 -7.13 -12.22 -5.69
CA GLN A 185 -7.37 -13.64 -5.51
C GLN A 185 -6.67 -14.12 -4.24
N VAL A 186 -7.39 -14.85 -3.41
CA VAL A 186 -6.86 -15.48 -2.19
C VAL A 186 -7.24 -16.94 -2.20
N ASP A 187 -6.23 -17.79 -2.24
CA ASP A 187 -6.34 -19.24 -2.13
C ASP A 187 -5.76 -19.67 -0.78
N GLY A 188 -6.37 -20.65 -0.13
CA GLY A 188 -5.91 -21.03 1.20
C GLY A 188 -6.30 -22.42 1.65
N GLN A 189 -5.48 -22.95 2.55
CA GLN A 189 -5.69 -24.22 3.24
C GLN A 189 -5.48 -24.01 4.75
N VAL A 190 -6.30 -24.68 5.55
CA VAL A 190 -6.24 -24.63 7.01
C VAL A 190 -6.38 -26.03 7.60
N GLU A 191 -5.54 -26.31 8.59
CA GLU A 191 -5.59 -27.53 9.37
C GLU A 191 -6.79 -27.54 10.33
N PRO A 192 -7.32 -28.72 10.70
CA PRO A 192 -8.36 -28.83 11.70
C PRO A 192 -7.93 -28.19 13.03
N GLY A 193 -8.71 -27.22 13.51
CA GLY A 193 -8.44 -26.53 14.77
C GLY A 193 -7.46 -25.36 14.69
N ALA A 194 -7.01 -24.98 13.48
CA ALA A 194 -6.16 -23.79 13.30
C ALA A 194 -6.82 -22.53 13.87
N ALA A 195 -6.05 -21.68 14.54
CA ALA A 195 -6.55 -20.51 15.26
C ALA A 195 -7.20 -19.46 14.34
N VAL A 196 -6.86 -19.48 13.05
CA VAL A 196 -7.40 -18.60 12.01
C VAL A 196 -8.78 -19.04 11.47
N THR A 197 -9.20 -20.28 11.74
CA THR A 197 -10.45 -20.87 11.23
C THR A 197 -11.69 -20.02 11.55
N PRO A 198 -11.93 -19.58 12.81
CA PRO A 198 -13.11 -18.78 13.13
C PRO A 198 -13.17 -17.45 12.37
N LEU A 199 -12.01 -16.85 12.08
CA LEU A 199 -11.91 -15.59 11.35
C LEU A 199 -12.30 -15.77 9.88
N LEU A 200 -11.84 -16.86 9.25
CA LEU A 200 -12.17 -17.17 7.86
C LEU A 200 -13.65 -17.53 7.70
N VAL A 201 -14.25 -18.23 8.67
CA VAL A 201 -15.68 -18.53 8.67
C VAL A 201 -16.50 -17.25 8.87
N GLN A 202 -16.11 -16.37 9.79
CA GLN A 202 -16.78 -15.08 10.01
C GLN A 202 -16.71 -14.17 8.77
N ALA A 203 -15.57 -14.16 8.07
CA ALA A 203 -15.38 -13.45 6.81
C ALA A 203 -16.10 -14.10 5.61
N ARG A 204 -16.73 -15.27 5.80
CA ARG A 204 -17.35 -16.09 4.74
C ARG A 204 -16.38 -16.54 3.65
N TRP A 205 -15.10 -16.64 4.00
CA TRP A 205 -14.05 -17.15 3.13
C TRP A 205 -14.01 -18.67 3.16
N LEU A 206 -14.21 -19.26 4.33
CA LEU A 206 -14.25 -20.70 4.55
C LEU A 206 -15.66 -21.15 4.97
N GLN A 207 -16.14 -22.26 4.41
CA GLN A 207 -17.38 -22.89 4.87
C GLN A 207 -17.14 -23.62 6.21
N PRO A 208 -18.15 -23.73 7.09
CA PRO A 208 -18.04 -24.58 8.27
C PRO A 208 -17.63 -26.01 7.87
N ALA A 209 -16.60 -26.56 8.53
CA ALA A 209 -15.99 -27.86 8.24
C ALA A 209 -15.20 -28.00 6.91
N ALA A 210 -15.06 -26.94 6.11
CA ALA A 210 -14.12 -26.95 4.99
C ALA A 210 -12.68 -26.69 5.47
N HIS A 211 -11.70 -27.24 4.73
CA HIS A 211 -10.27 -27.08 5.01
C HIS A 211 -9.53 -26.26 3.94
N SER A 212 -10.22 -25.87 2.87
CA SER A 212 -9.65 -25.10 1.77
C SER A 212 -10.64 -24.09 1.23
N PHE A 213 -10.15 -22.98 0.71
CA PHE A 213 -10.97 -21.97 0.04
C PHE A 213 -10.23 -21.31 -1.12
N SER A 214 -11.01 -20.75 -2.04
CA SER A 214 -10.54 -19.89 -3.12
C SER A 214 -11.54 -18.74 -3.26
N LYS A 215 -11.06 -17.50 -3.18
CA LYS A 215 -11.87 -16.29 -3.28
C LYS A 215 -11.26 -15.34 -4.28
N VAL A 216 -12.11 -14.77 -5.13
CA VAL A 216 -11.74 -13.73 -6.08
C VAL A 216 -12.63 -12.53 -5.81
N GLN A 217 -12.03 -11.37 -5.61
CA GLN A 217 -12.71 -10.09 -5.34
C GLN A 217 -12.20 -9.02 -6.32
N PRO A 218 -13.09 -8.14 -6.82
CA PRO A 218 -12.65 -6.90 -7.46
C PRO A 218 -12.07 -5.94 -6.40
N LEU A 219 -11.04 -5.16 -6.77
CA LEU A 219 -10.43 -4.12 -5.93
C LEU A 219 -11.12 -2.77 -6.03
#